data_AF-B9LXF4-F1
#
_entry.id   AF-B9LXF4-F1
#
_cell.length_a   1.000
_cell.length_b   1.000
_cell.length_c   1.000
_cell.angle_alpha   90.00
_cell.angle_beta   90.00
_cell.angle_gamma   90.00
#
_symmetry.space_group_name_H-M   'P 1'
#
loop_
_entity.id
_entity.type
_entity.pdbx_description
1 polymer ?
#
loop_
_entity_poly.entity_id
_entity_poly.type
_entity_poly.pdbx_seq_one_letter_code
_entity_poly.pdbx_strand_id
1 'polypeptide(L)' 'MLSRLVWLVSRQKTESLYECRRCGSTFETDRNVCSNCHGESIAHYDLQ' A
#
# COMPACT_ATOMS: atom_id res chain seq x y z
N MET A 1 -2.27 11.73 -35.55
CA MET A 1 -1.58 11.93 -34.26
C MET A 1 -2.54 11.56 -33.12
N LEU A 2 -2.62 10.27 -32.76
CA LEU A 2 -3.55 9.75 -31.75
C LEU A 2 -2.76 9.12 -30.59
N SER A 3 -1.91 9.93 -29.93
CA SER A 3 -0.94 9.43 -28.94
C SER A 3 -0.97 10.22 -27.64
N ARG A 4 -2.16 10.63 -27.17
CA ARG A 4 -2.27 11.39 -25.90
C ARG A 4 -3.39 10.94 -24.95
N LEU A 5 -4.15 9.91 -25.29
CA LEU A 5 -5.26 9.43 -24.45
C LEU A 5 -4.95 8.14 -23.67
N VAL A 6 -3.84 7.46 -23.96
CA VAL A 6 -3.48 6.18 -23.29
C VAL A 6 -2.88 6.39 -21.89
N TRP A 7 -2.48 7.60 -21.52
CA TRP A 7 -1.74 7.82 -20.26
C TRP A 7 -2.64 8.05 -19.02
N LEU A 8 -3.91 8.40 -19.22
CA LEU A 8 -4.88 8.57 -18.12
C LEU A 8 -5.43 7.25 -17.58
N VAL A 9 -5.19 6.13 -18.29
CA VAL A 9 -5.43 4.77 -17.77
C VAL A 9 -4.18 4.28 -17.02
N SER A 10 -3.53 5.19 -16.28
CA SER A 10 -2.48 4.81 -15.34
C SER A 10 -3.15 4.47 -14.02
N ARG A 11 -3.08 3.18 -13.67
CA ARG A 11 -3.13 2.68 -12.29
C ARG A 11 -4.47 2.85 -11.60
N GLN A 12 -5.43 2.01 -12.00
CA GLN A 12 -6.24 1.33 -11.00
C GLN A 12 -5.33 0.29 -10.34
N LYS A 13 -4.34 0.75 -9.57
CA LYS A 13 -3.46 -0.11 -8.78
C LYS A 13 -4.32 -0.45 -7.57
N THR A 14 -4.68 -1.71 -7.39
CA THR A 14 -5.24 -2.17 -6.13
C THR A 14 -4.20 -1.83 -5.07
N GLU A 15 -4.41 -0.76 -4.32
CA GLU A 15 -3.42 -0.26 -3.36
C GLU A 15 -3.67 -1.00 -2.05
N SER A 16 -2.94 -2.09 -1.85
CA SER A 16 -2.88 -2.77 -0.57
C SER A 16 -2.04 -1.92 0.39
N LEU A 17 -2.67 -1.41 1.44
CA LEU A 17 -2.02 -0.63 2.50
C LEU A 17 -1.88 -1.49 3.75
N TYR A 18 -0.69 -1.50 4.33
CA TYR A 18 -0.38 -2.22 5.55
C TYR A 18 -0.07 -1.23 6.66
N GLU A 19 -0.62 -1.40 7.86
CA GLU A 19 -0.41 -0.50 8.99
C GLU A 19 0.04 -1.27 10.23
N CYS A 20 1.10 -0.82 10.89
CA CYS A 20 1.46 -1.34 12.19
C CYS A 20 0.53 -0.77 13.28
N ARG A 21 -0.21 -1.66 13.94
CA ARG A 21 -1.14 -1.31 15.02
C ARG A 21 -0.46 -0.84 16.30
N ARG A 22 0.85 -1.05 16.44
CA ARG A 22 1.61 -0.59 17.63
C ARG A 22 2.11 0.84 17.50
N CYS A 23 2.63 1.22 16.34
CA CYS A 23 3.30 2.51 16.16
C CYS A 23 2.66 3.40 15.07
N GLY A 24 1.62 2.91 14.38
CA GLY A 24 0.91 3.65 13.33
C GLY A 24 1.69 3.81 12.02
N SER A 25 2.81 3.10 11.84
CA SER A 25 3.58 3.18 10.58
C SER A 25 2.87 2.43 9.47
N THR A 26 2.78 3.06 8.29
CA THR A 26 2.14 2.49 7.10
C THR A 26 3.16 2.02 6.06
N PHE A 27 2.81 0.98 5.30
CA PHE A 27 3.66 0.34 4.29
C PHE A 27 2.81 -0.05 3.07
N GLU A 28 3.39 0.01 1.88
CA GLU A 28 2.74 -0.41 0.62
C GLU A 28 3.03 -1.87 0.25
N THR A 29 3.71 -2.62 1.12
CA THR A 29 4.14 -4.01 0.85
C THR A 29 3.74 -4.89 2.00
N ASP A 30 3.39 -6.15 1.70
CA ASP A 30 3.08 -7.16 2.70
C ASP A 30 4.27 -7.43 3.61
N ARG A 31 4.02 -7.37 4.92
CA ARG A 31 5.03 -7.56 5.96
C ARG A 31 4.38 -8.11 7.22
N ASN A 32 5.06 -9.07 7.83
CA ASN A 32 4.66 -9.63 9.12
C ASN A 32 5.26 -8.86 10.32
N VAL A 33 6.26 -8.01 10.08
CA VAL A 33 6.98 -7.27 11.14
C VAL A 33 7.17 -5.81 10.75
N CYS A 34 6.86 -4.91 11.67
CA CYS A 34 7.09 -3.48 11.52
C CYS A 34 8.58 -3.15 11.61
N SER A 35 9.16 -2.51 10.59
CA SER A 35 10.57 -2.08 10.63
C SER A 35 10.87 -0.96 11.64
N ASN A 36 9.84 -0.31 12.19
CA ASN A 36 10.01 0.82 13.12
C ASN A 36 10.00 0.36 14.59
N CYS A 37 8.99 -0.44 14.98
CA CYS A 37 8.83 -0.89 16.35
C CYS A 37 9.06 -2.40 16.55
N HIS A 38 9.39 -3.14 15.49
CA HIS A 38 9.54 -4.60 15.48
C HIS A 38 8.30 -5.37 15.96
N GLY A 39 7.12 -4.72 15.91
CA GLY A 39 5.85 -5.34 16.26
C GLY A 39 5.30 -6.20 15.12
N GLU A 40 4.69 -7.33 15.48
CA GLU A 40 4.09 -8.29 14.54
C GLU A 40 2.60 -8.03 14.26
N SER A 41 2.04 -6.97 14.83
CA SER A 41 0.64 -6.60 14.65
C SER A 41 0.50 -5.64 13.47
N ILE A 42 0.35 -6.20 12.27
CA ILE A 42 0.16 -5.48 11.01
C ILE A 42 -1.29 -5.69 10.52
N ALA A 43 -2.02 -4.59 10.33
CA ALA A 43 -3.33 -4.58 9.69
C ALA A 43 -3.16 -4.44 8.18
N HIS A 44 -4.02 -5.11 7.40
CA HIS A 44 -4.04 -5.05 5.95
C HIS A 44 -5.35 -4.43 5.48
N TYR A 45 -5.26 -3.45 4.59
CA TYR A 45 -6.38 -2.75 3.98
C TYR A 45 -6.27 -2.86 2.46
N ASP A 46 -7.30 -3.41 1.84
CA ASP A 46 -7.44 -3.42 0.38
C ASP A 46 -8.21 -2.16 -0.02
N LEU A 47 -7.53 -1.19 -0.65
CA LEU A 47 -8.17 0.03 -1.13
C LEU A 47 -8.68 -0.23 -2.56
N GLN A 48 -10.00 -0.40 -2.67
CA GLN A 48 -10.75 -0.60 -3.92
C GLN A 48 -11.28 0.71 -4.49
#